data_AF-A0A7Y4KDU7-F1
#
_entry.id   AF-A0A7Y4KDU7-F1
#
_cell.length_a   1.000
_cell.length_b   1.000
_cell.length_c   1.000
_cell.angle_alpha   90.00
_cell.angle_beta   90.00
_cell.angle_gamma   90.00
#
_symmetry.space_group_name_H-M   'P 1'
#
loop_
_entity.id
_entity.type
_entity.pdbx_description
1 polymer ?
#
loop_
_entity_poly.entity_id
_entity_poly.type
_entity_poly.pdbx_seq_one_letter_code
_entity_poly.pdbx_strand_id
1 'polypeptide(L)'
;MARSPQWHDGGFVNPQPILNNWERTLSDLFHSSPESTPRMPVVVDRIDPKRFATPPEDGLRVTWLGHSSTLVEVDGHRVLTDPVWGERTSPLEWIGPKRWFPAPIALDALPPIDAVVISHDHYDHLDFATITAMKDWNTTFVVPLGVGAHLEYWGVPASRIVELDWWERTKVKGLDIVCTPARHASGRFLQQDKTLWAGWALVGSQHRVYYSGDTGLFPAMEEIGAKLGPFDLTMIETGQYGAGWPDWHLGPEQAVLAHRLVKGRLMLPVHWGLVTLAYHGWTEPIERSLVAAKHDGVGITAPRPGQDFLALAPPPVERWWPDRPWKTAEEAPIVASQIPPKLREGHPALPLLPVPPQGTQAAKPKTPNAQPAPSPVAPQGANPTVATPQAAPSGANPTVVNPQGAPQGTNPTVATPQGTNPQAAPQGTNPPATGPSSLHSQGASPTVATPQGTATSAPLGAGTQLATPQAAPQGANPPAMNAATSAPQGAATQPTTPPEMTAPLGVGATVATPHE
;
A
#
# COMPACT_ATOMS: atom_id res chain seq x y z
N MET A 1 -13.75 -16.63 3.62
CA MET A 1 -13.86 -17.02 2.20
C MET A 1 -15.31 -17.28 1.78
N ALA A 2 -15.86 -18.51 1.81
CA ALA A 2 -17.14 -18.89 1.15
C ALA A 2 -18.47 -18.24 1.62
N ARG A 3 -18.43 -17.18 2.44
CA ARG A 3 -19.58 -16.27 2.70
C ARG A 3 -19.44 -14.92 1.99
N SER A 4 -18.28 -14.64 1.41
CA SER A 4 -17.96 -13.38 0.76
C SER A 4 -18.74 -13.24 -0.55
N PRO A 5 -19.33 -12.06 -0.83
CA PRO A 5 -19.93 -11.77 -2.12
C PRO A 5 -18.96 -11.85 -3.32
N GLN A 6 -17.65 -11.88 -3.07
CA GLN A 6 -16.62 -11.99 -4.11
C GLN A 6 -16.09 -13.42 -4.29
N TRP A 7 -16.51 -14.40 -3.48
CA TRP A 7 -16.03 -15.79 -3.59
C TRP A 7 -16.89 -16.61 -4.55
N HIS A 8 -16.33 -16.92 -5.72
CA HIS A 8 -16.98 -17.65 -6.81
C HIS A 8 -16.12 -18.81 -7.31
N ASP A 9 -16.74 -19.97 -7.55
CA ASP A 9 -16.15 -21.17 -8.16
C ASP A 9 -14.78 -21.63 -7.61
N GLY A 10 -14.51 -21.34 -6.33
CA GLY A 10 -13.27 -21.72 -5.63
C GLY A 10 -12.15 -20.69 -5.71
N GLY A 11 -12.45 -19.43 -6.02
CA GLY A 11 -11.55 -18.29 -5.85
C GLY A 11 -12.29 -16.99 -5.57
N PHE A 12 -11.56 -15.89 -5.48
CA PHE A 12 -12.10 -14.53 -5.45
C PHE A 12 -12.20 -13.96 -6.86
N VAL A 13 -13.14 -13.03 -7.10
CA VAL A 13 -13.30 -12.35 -8.40
C VAL A 13 -13.55 -10.86 -8.24
N ASN A 14 -13.17 -10.08 -9.27
CA ASN A 14 -13.40 -8.64 -9.31
C ASN A 14 -14.82 -8.29 -9.81
N PRO A 15 -15.55 -7.37 -9.16
CA PRO A 15 -16.82 -6.83 -9.66
C PRO A 15 -16.71 -6.17 -11.05
N GLN A 16 -15.54 -5.66 -11.40
CA GLN A 16 -15.19 -5.23 -12.76
C GLN A 16 -14.05 -6.15 -13.27
N PRO A 17 -14.32 -7.05 -14.23
CA PRO A 17 -13.30 -7.96 -14.76
C PRO A 17 -12.02 -7.22 -15.18
N ILE A 18 -10.88 -7.84 -14.90
CA ILE A 18 -9.55 -7.33 -15.24
C ILE A 18 -9.22 -7.69 -16.69
N LEU A 19 -8.75 -6.71 -17.46
CA LEU A 19 -8.27 -6.89 -18.83
C LEU A 19 -6.74 -7.04 -18.84
N ASN A 20 -6.28 -8.13 -19.45
CA ASN A 20 -4.88 -8.38 -19.78
C ASN A 20 -4.70 -8.32 -21.30
N ASN A 21 -3.79 -7.46 -21.77
CA ASN A 21 -3.46 -7.32 -23.19
C ASN A 21 -2.09 -7.97 -23.45
N TRP A 22 -2.10 -9.27 -23.77
CA TRP A 22 -0.89 -10.06 -23.96
C TRP A 22 0.00 -9.56 -25.10
N GLU A 23 -0.58 -9.11 -26.22
CA GLU A 23 0.18 -8.51 -27.33
C GLU A 23 0.95 -7.26 -26.86
N ARG A 24 0.31 -6.44 -26.00
CA ARG A 24 0.94 -5.27 -25.42
C ARG A 24 1.97 -5.62 -24.36
N THR A 25 1.73 -6.62 -23.50
CA THR A 25 2.73 -7.14 -22.54
C THR A 25 3.99 -7.65 -23.25
N LEU A 26 3.83 -8.41 -24.34
CA LEU A 26 4.96 -8.85 -25.17
C LEU A 26 5.69 -7.67 -25.83
N SER A 27 4.96 -6.66 -26.30
CA SER A 27 5.57 -5.45 -26.88
C SER A 27 6.34 -4.64 -25.82
N ASP A 28 5.74 -4.37 -24.66
CA ASP A 28 6.36 -3.57 -23.61
C ASP A 28 7.61 -4.25 -23.03
N LEU A 29 7.67 -5.60 -23.01
CA LEU A 29 8.89 -6.36 -22.68
C LEU A 29 10.06 -5.99 -23.60
N PHE A 30 9.86 -5.99 -24.91
CA PHE A 30 10.89 -5.57 -25.88
C PHE A 30 11.21 -4.08 -25.86
N HIS A 31 10.31 -3.25 -25.30
CA HIS A 31 10.46 -1.80 -25.17
C HIS A 31 10.72 -1.35 -23.72
N SER A 32 11.26 -2.24 -22.88
CA SER A 32 11.63 -1.99 -21.49
C SER A 32 12.52 -0.75 -21.35
N SER A 33 12.21 0.12 -20.40
CA SER A 33 12.97 1.35 -20.18
C SER A 33 14.42 1.06 -19.78
N PRO A 34 15.42 1.71 -20.41
CA PRO A 34 16.82 1.61 -19.98
C PRO A 34 17.06 2.31 -18.63
N GLU A 35 16.10 3.08 -18.11
CA GLU A 35 16.09 3.67 -16.77
C GLU A 35 15.12 2.92 -15.82
N SER A 36 14.79 1.65 -16.08
CA SER A 36 13.92 0.81 -15.21
C SER A 36 14.58 0.38 -13.88
N THR A 37 15.87 0.65 -13.72
CA THR A 37 16.66 0.45 -12.50
C THR A 37 17.57 1.65 -12.23
N PRO A 38 17.92 1.94 -10.95
CA PRO A 38 18.83 3.02 -10.62
C PRO A 38 20.28 2.67 -10.99
N ARG A 39 20.90 3.51 -11.85
CA ARG A 39 22.32 3.37 -12.24
C ARG A 39 23.33 3.82 -11.17
N MET A 40 22.86 4.49 -10.13
CA MET A 40 23.62 4.95 -8.97
C MET A 40 22.86 4.54 -7.70
N PRO A 41 23.53 4.35 -6.54
CA PRO A 41 22.84 4.08 -5.28
C PRO A 41 21.79 5.15 -4.97
N VAL A 42 20.58 4.71 -4.60
CA VAL A 42 19.50 5.61 -4.17
C VAL A 42 19.86 6.23 -2.81
N VAL A 43 19.49 7.50 -2.61
CA VAL A 43 19.67 8.18 -1.33
C VAL A 43 18.64 7.65 -0.32
N VAL A 44 19.11 7.19 0.85
CA VAL A 44 18.28 6.58 1.90
C VAL A 44 18.69 7.17 3.23
N ASP A 45 17.72 7.68 3.99
CA ASP A 45 17.94 8.16 5.36
C ASP A 45 17.90 6.97 6.32
N ARG A 46 18.96 6.76 7.11
CA ARG A 46 18.96 5.74 8.16
C ARG A 46 18.27 6.28 9.41
N ILE A 47 17.27 5.56 9.90
CA ILE A 47 16.47 5.97 11.05
C ILE A 47 17.21 5.62 12.35
N ASP A 48 17.44 6.60 13.25
CA ASP A 48 17.74 6.30 14.66
C ASP A 48 16.42 5.87 15.35
N PRO A 49 16.31 4.66 15.92
CA PRO A 49 15.11 4.20 16.63
C PRO A 49 14.59 5.17 17.70
N LYS A 50 15.47 6.02 18.28
CA LYS A 50 15.08 7.08 19.23
C LYS A 50 14.11 8.09 18.63
N ARG A 51 14.01 8.22 17.31
CA ARG A 51 12.99 9.05 16.62
C ARG A 51 11.58 8.76 17.13
N PHE A 52 11.31 7.49 17.42
CA PHE A 52 10.01 6.98 17.88
C PHE A 52 9.82 7.04 19.41
N ALA A 53 10.79 7.55 20.17
CA ALA A 53 10.57 7.87 21.58
C ALA A 53 9.64 9.09 21.76
N THR A 54 9.60 9.98 20.77
CA THR A 54 8.71 11.16 20.75
C THR A 54 7.56 10.94 19.75
N PRO A 55 6.29 10.93 20.18
CA PRO A 55 5.13 10.92 19.28
C PRO A 55 5.10 12.10 18.30
N PRO A 56 4.31 12.07 17.21
CA PRO A 56 3.97 13.27 16.46
C PRO A 56 3.22 14.30 17.32
N GLU A 57 3.60 15.57 17.22
CA GLU A 57 2.93 16.68 17.92
C GLU A 57 1.51 16.92 17.40
N ASP A 58 1.29 16.68 16.11
CA ASP A 58 0.01 16.82 15.40
C ASP A 58 -0.82 15.53 15.36
N GLY A 59 -0.35 14.46 16.03
CA GLY A 59 -1.04 13.17 16.08
C GLY A 59 -0.90 12.29 14.82
N LEU A 60 -0.26 12.74 13.73
CA LEU A 60 -0.12 11.95 12.50
C LEU A 60 1.26 12.10 11.82
N ARG A 61 2.13 11.11 12.03
CA ARG A 61 3.42 10.94 11.33
C ARG A 61 3.42 9.69 10.45
N VAL A 62 4.05 9.77 9.29
CA VAL A 62 4.38 8.60 8.47
C VAL A 62 5.86 8.57 8.13
N THR A 63 6.45 7.38 8.20
CA THR A 63 7.80 7.08 7.73
C THR A 63 7.69 6.10 6.56
N TRP A 64 8.16 6.48 5.36
CA TRP A 64 8.13 5.58 4.20
C TRP A 64 9.40 4.73 4.17
N LEU A 65 9.27 3.41 4.06
CA LEU A 65 10.37 2.45 4.16
C LEU A 65 10.80 1.88 2.79
N GLY A 66 10.17 2.36 1.72
CA GLY A 66 10.35 1.91 0.33
C GLY A 66 9.18 1.04 -0.15
N HIS A 67 8.89 1.09 -1.45
CA HIS A 67 7.78 0.37 -2.08
C HIS A 67 6.43 0.68 -1.39
N SER A 68 5.71 -0.34 -0.94
CA SER A 68 4.46 -0.25 -0.18
C SER A 68 4.62 -0.28 1.34
N SER A 69 5.84 -0.44 1.86
CA SER A 69 6.10 -0.48 3.31
C SER A 69 6.11 0.92 3.92
N THR A 70 5.22 1.18 4.88
CA THR A 70 5.18 2.42 5.67
C THR A 70 4.99 2.11 7.15
N LEU A 71 5.59 2.93 8.01
CA LEU A 71 5.22 3.01 9.43
C LEU A 71 4.35 4.25 9.64
N VAL A 72 3.09 4.02 10.01
CA VAL A 72 2.09 5.05 10.31
C VAL A 72 1.94 5.16 11.82
N GLU A 73 2.15 6.37 12.34
CA GLU A 73 1.84 6.76 13.71
C GLU A 73 0.62 7.68 13.69
N VAL A 74 -0.54 7.15 14.08
CA VAL A 74 -1.84 7.82 13.97
C VAL A 74 -2.60 7.75 15.29
N ASP A 75 -2.94 8.90 15.88
CA ASP A 75 -3.68 8.99 17.15
C ASP A 75 -3.01 8.21 18.32
N GLY A 76 -1.67 8.08 18.29
CA GLY A 76 -0.90 7.32 19.27
C GLY A 76 -0.80 5.81 18.99
N HIS A 77 -1.39 5.32 17.90
CA HIS A 77 -1.28 3.94 17.43
C HIS A 77 -0.20 3.77 16.36
N ARG A 78 0.46 2.61 16.33
CA ARG A 78 1.48 2.23 15.34
C ARG A 78 1.01 1.13 14.41
N VAL A 79 0.84 1.47 13.13
CA VAL A 79 0.49 0.53 12.07
C VAL A 79 1.64 0.42 11.07
N LEU A 80 2.01 -0.81 10.71
CA LEU A 80 2.97 -1.09 9.66
C LEU A 80 2.21 -1.65 8.43
N THR A 81 2.33 -1.00 7.27
CA THR A 81 1.77 -1.53 6.01
C THR A 81 2.75 -2.48 5.33
N ASP A 82 2.22 -3.55 4.75
CA ASP A 82 2.83 -4.42 3.72
C ASP A 82 4.36 -4.52 3.85
N PRO A 83 4.85 -5.18 4.93
CA PRO A 83 6.21 -5.01 5.40
C PRO A 83 7.17 -5.96 4.69
N VAL A 84 8.16 -5.40 4.00
CA VAL A 84 9.18 -6.16 3.26
C VAL A 84 10.59 -5.75 3.69
N TRP A 85 11.21 -6.57 4.53
CA TRP A 85 12.63 -6.50 4.91
C TRP A 85 13.51 -7.47 4.12
N GLY A 86 12.96 -8.54 3.55
CA GLY A 86 13.67 -9.48 2.68
C GLY A 86 14.45 -8.79 1.55
N GLU A 87 15.55 -9.42 1.11
CA GLU A 87 16.40 -8.91 0.03
C GLU A 87 15.71 -8.96 -1.34
N ARG A 88 14.81 -9.94 -1.53
CA ARG A 88 14.05 -10.16 -2.76
C ARG A 88 12.56 -10.32 -2.51
N THR A 89 11.77 -9.85 -3.46
CA THR A 89 10.32 -10.05 -3.50
C THR A 89 10.01 -11.32 -4.27
N SER A 90 10.36 -12.47 -3.69
CA SER A 90 10.44 -13.76 -4.38
C SER A 90 10.24 -14.94 -3.42
N PRO A 91 9.69 -16.08 -3.88
CA PRO A 91 9.71 -17.34 -3.12
C PRO A 91 11.10 -17.96 -2.97
N LEU A 92 12.13 -17.43 -3.64
CA LEU A 92 13.47 -18.00 -3.70
C LEU A 92 14.54 -16.91 -3.49
N GLU A 93 15.41 -17.09 -2.50
CA GLU A 93 16.42 -16.10 -2.08
C GLU A 93 17.43 -15.70 -3.18
N TRP A 94 17.61 -16.55 -4.20
CA TRP A 94 18.64 -16.41 -5.24
C TRP A 94 18.13 -15.86 -6.58
N ILE A 95 16.81 -15.81 -6.80
CA ILE A 95 16.18 -15.41 -8.09
C ILE A 95 14.97 -14.49 -7.82
N GLY A 96 14.56 -13.72 -8.82
CA GLY A 96 13.47 -12.73 -8.69
C GLY A 96 13.98 -11.34 -8.30
N PRO A 97 13.07 -10.35 -8.22
CA PRO A 97 13.42 -8.94 -8.06
C PRO A 97 14.15 -8.70 -6.74
N LYS A 98 15.25 -7.94 -6.79
CA LYS A 98 16.07 -7.58 -5.62
C LYS A 98 15.91 -6.09 -5.32
N ARG A 99 15.76 -5.75 -4.03
CA ARG A 99 15.69 -4.36 -3.56
C ARG A 99 16.98 -3.59 -3.87
N TRP A 100 16.86 -2.34 -4.33
CA TRP A 100 18.02 -1.52 -4.70
C TRP A 100 18.82 -1.01 -3.49
N PHE A 101 18.20 -0.95 -2.32
CA PHE A 101 18.81 -0.54 -1.05
C PHE A 101 18.25 -1.36 0.13
N PRO A 102 19.04 -1.58 1.22
CA PRO A 102 18.56 -2.29 2.41
C PRO A 102 17.45 -1.51 3.13
N ALA A 103 16.66 -2.16 3.98
CA ALA A 103 15.63 -1.48 4.77
C ALA A 103 16.23 -0.30 5.58
N PRO A 104 15.56 0.87 5.65
CA PRO A 104 16.11 2.07 6.31
C PRO A 104 16.32 1.94 7.83
N ILE A 105 15.75 0.90 8.43
CA ILE A 105 15.89 0.50 9.84
C ILE A 105 15.91 -1.04 9.91
N ALA A 106 16.61 -1.61 10.89
CA ALA A 106 16.51 -3.04 11.17
C ALA A 106 15.12 -3.39 11.75
N LEU A 107 14.60 -4.58 11.44
CA LEU A 107 13.23 -4.96 11.80
C LEU A 107 13.04 -5.01 13.33
N ASP A 108 14.01 -5.58 14.04
CA ASP A 108 14.09 -5.65 15.50
C ASP A 108 14.37 -4.29 16.18
N ALA A 109 14.76 -3.28 15.40
CA ALA A 109 14.95 -1.90 15.85
C ALA A 109 13.73 -1.00 15.59
N LEU A 110 12.64 -1.52 15.03
CA LEU A 110 11.35 -0.81 14.98
C LEU A 110 10.81 -0.54 16.41
N PRO A 111 10.00 0.52 16.58
CA PRO A 111 9.21 0.68 17.80
C PRO A 111 8.16 -0.44 17.93
N PRO A 112 7.57 -0.67 19.12
CA PRO A 112 6.44 -1.58 19.27
C PRO A 112 5.31 -1.26 18.29
N ILE A 113 4.95 -2.23 17.45
CA ILE A 113 3.90 -2.13 16.43
C ILE A 113 2.59 -2.68 17.00
N ASP A 114 1.50 -1.92 16.90
CA ASP A 114 0.18 -2.34 17.37
C ASP A 114 -0.50 -3.25 16.35
N ALA A 115 -0.47 -2.85 15.08
CA ALA A 115 -1.02 -3.62 13.97
C ALA A 115 -0.07 -3.70 12.77
N VAL A 116 -0.08 -4.84 12.08
CA VAL A 116 0.36 -4.95 10.69
C VAL A 116 -0.90 -5.05 9.84
N VAL A 117 -0.96 -4.29 8.75
CA VAL A 117 -1.92 -4.54 7.67
C VAL A 117 -1.21 -5.12 6.46
N ILE A 118 -1.87 -6.04 5.76
CA ILE A 118 -1.40 -6.65 4.50
C ILE A 118 -2.48 -6.40 3.45
N SER A 119 -2.17 -5.82 2.30
CA SER A 119 -3.18 -5.61 1.24
C SER A 119 -3.56 -6.90 0.49
N HIS A 120 -2.57 -7.74 0.15
CA HIS A 120 -2.77 -8.98 -0.60
C HIS A 120 -1.54 -9.90 -0.46
N ASP A 121 -1.54 -11.08 -1.10
CA ASP A 121 -0.52 -12.11 -0.88
C ASP A 121 0.69 -12.06 -1.82
N HIS A 122 0.87 -11.06 -2.71
CA HIS A 122 2.06 -11.03 -3.58
C HIS A 122 3.37 -10.86 -2.79
N TYR A 123 4.50 -11.23 -3.41
CA TYR A 123 5.80 -11.37 -2.72
C TYR A 123 6.47 -10.05 -2.32
N ASP A 124 6.01 -8.93 -2.88
CA ASP A 124 6.42 -7.56 -2.59
C ASP A 124 5.49 -6.84 -1.60
N HIS A 125 4.46 -7.53 -1.10
CA HIS A 125 3.51 -7.04 -0.10
C HIS A 125 3.45 -7.92 1.16
N LEU A 126 3.71 -9.22 1.01
CA LEU A 126 3.70 -10.22 2.07
C LEU A 126 5.04 -11.01 2.08
N ASP A 127 6.08 -10.46 2.70
CA ASP A 127 7.38 -11.14 2.80
C ASP A 127 7.38 -12.24 3.88
N PHE A 128 7.72 -13.47 3.47
CA PHE A 128 7.86 -14.63 4.36
C PHE A 128 8.90 -14.39 5.47
N ALA A 129 10.04 -13.80 5.14
CA ALA A 129 11.13 -13.60 6.11
C ALA A 129 10.72 -12.58 7.18
N THR A 130 10.12 -11.46 6.76
CA THR A 130 9.59 -10.43 7.65
C THR A 130 8.51 -10.96 8.60
N ILE A 131 7.47 -11.63 8.06
CA ILE A 131 6.38 -12.15 8.89
C ILE A 131 6.87 -13.23 9.87
N THR A 132 7.78 -14.10 9.43
CA THR A 132 8.39 -15.14 10.30
C THR A 132 9.20 -14.51 11.43
N ALA A 133 9.89 -13.40 11.20
CA ALA A 133 10.61 -12.65 12.25
C ALA A 133 9.67 -11.90 13.22
N MET A 134 8.43 -11.64 12.83
CA MET A 134 7.38 -10.98 13.64
C MET A 134 6.43 -11.97 14.35
N LYS A 135 6.63 -13.29 14.19
CA LYS A 135 5.75 -14.35 14.73
C LYS A 135 5.70 -14.41 16.26
N ASP A 136 6.69 -13.84 16.93
CA ASP A 136 6.81 -13.80 18.41
C ASP A 136 6.50 -12.41 19.01
N TRP A 137 6.13 -11.42 18.18
CA TRP A 137 5.82 -10.05 18.62
C TRP A 137 4.40 -9.90 19.21
N ASN A 138 4.18 -8.88 20.04
CA ASN A 138 2.85 -8.55 20.59
C ASN A 138 2.06 -7.58 19.67
N THR A 139 1.85 -8.00 18.43
CA THR A 139 1.23 -7.21 17.34
C THR A 139 0.00 -7.93 16.79
N THR A 140 -1.02 -7.22 16.31
CA THR A 140 -2.16 -7.83 15.60
C THR A 140 -1.93 -7.77 14.09
N PHE A 141 -2.00 -8.88 13.37
CA PHE A 141 -2.03 -8.88 11.92
C PHE A 141 -3.48 -8.79 11.44
N VAL A 142 -3.81 -7.76 10.67
CA VAL A 142 -5.13 -7.58 10.05
C VAL A 142 -4.96 -7.76 8.55
N VAL A 143 -5.68 -8.73 7.98
CA VAL A 143 -5.42 -9.24 6.63
C VAL A 143 -6.73 -9.53 5.88
N PRO A 144 -6.73 -9.64 4.54
CA PRO A 144 -7.90 -10.05 3.78
C PRO A 144 -8.19 -11.55 3.97
N LEU A 145 -9.44 -11.97 3.77
CA LEU A 145 -9.85 -13.37 3.81
C LEU A 145 -8.91 -14.31 3.02
N GLY A 146 -8.42 -15.37 3.66
CA GLY A 146 -7.52 -16.37 3.10
C GLY A 146 -6.03 -16.08 3.33
N VAL A 147 -5.62 -14.82 3.52
CA VAL A 147 -4.21 -14.46 3.77
C VAL A 147 -3.74 -14.95 5.14
N GLY A 148 -4.65 -15.05 6.12
CA GLY A 148 -4.35 -15.54 7.46
C GLY A 148 -3.79 -16.96 7.47
N ALA A 149 -4.21 -17.80 6.51
CA ALA A 149 -3.68 -19.16 6.36
C ALA A 149 -2.17 -19.21 6.06
N HIS A 150 -1.61 -18.18 5.39
CA HIS A 150 -0.16 -18.07 5.22
C HIS A 150 0.53 -17.70 6.53
N LEU A 151 -0.02 -16.74 7.27
CA LEU A 151 0.53 -16.31 8.57
C LEU A 151 0.52 -17.45 9.60
N GLU A 152 -0.59 -18.20 9.70
CA GLU A 152 -0.70 -19.38 10.57
C GLU A 152 0.33 -20.46 10.18
N TYR A 153 0.47 -20.75 8.89
CA TYR A 153 1.45 -21.72 8.39
C TYR A 153 2.91 -21.29 8.66
N TRP A 154 3.19 -19.98 8.72
CA TRP A 154 4.49 -19.42 9.10
C TRP A 154 4.68 -19.28 10.62
N GLY A 155 3.72 -19.75 11.42
CA GLY A 155 3.81 -19.84 12.87
C GLY A 155 3.35 -18.60 13.63
N VAL A 156 2.66 -17.65 12.98
CA VAL A 156 1.94 -16.58 13.68
C VAL A 156 0.74 -17.21 14.41
N PRO A 157 0.55 -17.00 15.72
CA PRO A 157 -0.61 -17.53 16.43
C PRO A 157 -1.93 -16.97 15.89
N ALA A 158 -2.90 -17.84 15.60
CA ALA A 158 -4.22 -17.46 15.08
C ALA A 158 -4.95 -16.41 15.94
N SER A 159 -4.71 -16.39 17.26
CA SER A 159 -5.24 -15.37 18.19
C SER A 159 -4.68 -13.96 17.97
N ARG A 160 -3.65 -13.79 17.13
CA ARG A 160 -3.09 -12.50 16.70
C ARG A 160 -3.43 -12.15 15.24
N ILE A 161 -4.22 -12.98 14.55
CA ILE A 161 -4.61 -12.78 13.15
C ILE A 161 -6.09 -12.41 13.11
N VAL A 162 -6.43 -11.40 12.31
CA VAL A 162 -7.81 -11.00 12.02
C VAL A 162 -7.99 -10.96 10.51
N GLU A 163 -8.66 -11.97 9.95
CA GLU A 163 -9.10 -11.93 8.56
C GLU A 163 -10.38 -11.09 8.44
N LEU A 164 -10.46 -10.25 7.40
CA LEU A 164 -11.63 -9.41 7.10
C LEU A 164 -12.03 -9.49 5.62
N ASP A 165 -13.34 -9.52 5.37
CA ASP A 165 -13.93 -9.28 4.05
C ASP A 165 -14.06 -7.77 3.77
N TRP A 166 -14.36 -7.41 2.51
CA TRP A 166 -14.57 -6.00 2.16
C TRP A 166 -15.71 -5.36 2.96
N TRP A 167 -15.45 -4.15 3.45
CA TRP A 167 -16.28 -3.35 4.37
C TRP A 167 -16.38 -3.88 5.81
N GLU A 168 -15.83 -5.05 6.13
CA GLU A 168 -15.66 -5.47 7.52
C GLU A 168 -14.57 -4.64 8.21
N ARG A 169 -14.59 -4.63 9.55
CA ARG A 169 -13.66 -3.86 10.37
C ARG A 169 -13.29 -4.59 11.64
N THR A 170 -12.13 -4.25 12.19
CA THR A 170 -11.71 -4.62 13.55
C THR A 170 -11.23 -3.40 14.31
N LYS A 171 -11.16 -3.50 15.64
CA LYS A 171 -10.61 -2.44 16.51
C LYS A 171 -9.36 -2.95 17.23
N VAL A 172 -8.21 -2.36 16.92
CA VAL A 172 -6.92 -2.71 17.55
C VAL A 172 -6.51 -1.58 18.49
N LYS A 173 -6.54 -1.84 19.80
CA LYS A 173 -6.19 -0.92 20.91
C LYS A 173 -6.95 0.42 20.99
N GLY A 174 -7.74 0.77 19.99
CA GLY A 174 -8.53 2.01 19.90
C GLY A 174 -8.88 2.35 18.45
N LEU A 175 -7.89 2.23 17.57
CA LEU A 175 -7.97 2.40 16.11
C LEU A 175 -9.00 1.45 15.48
N ASP A 176 -9.91 1.97 14.65
CA ASP A 176 -10.68 1.15 13.71
C ASP A 176 -9.87 0.91 12.43
N ILE A 177 -9.70 -0.36 12.06
CA ILE A 177 -9.07 -0.79 10.82
C ILE A 177 -10.16 -1.41 9.95
N VAL A 178 -10.44 -0.80 8.80
CA VAL A 178 -11.51 -1.21 7.88
C VAL A 178 -10.90 -1.76 6.59
N CYS A 179 -11.29 -2.96 6.21
CA CYS A 179 -10.95 -3.59 4.93
C CYS A 179 -11.76 -2.92 3.82
N THR A 180 -11.13 -2.38 2.78
CA THR A 180 -11.82 -1.72 1.66
C THR A 180 -11.64 -2.48 0.35
N PRO A 181 -12.62 -2.38 -0.59
CA PRO A 181 -12.44 -2.92 -1.92
C PRO A 181 -11.16 -2.44 -2.62
N ALA A 182 -10.63 -3.30 -3.46
CA ALA A 182 -9.55 -3.03 -4.41
C ALA A 182 -9.82 -3.84 -5.70
N ARG A 183 -9.25 -3.41 -6.83
CA ARG A 183 -9.35 -4.11 -8.12
C ARG A 183 -7.97 -4.65 -8.51
N HIS A 184 -7.67 -5.87 -8.06
CA HIS A 184 -6.37 -6.51 -8.21
C HIS A 184 -6.57 -8.05 -8.29
N ALA A 185 -5.53 -8.85 -8.07
CA ALA A 185 -5.62 -10.30 -7.94
C ALA A 185 -4.88 -10.78 -6.68
N SER A 186 -4.86 -12.09 -6.45
CA SER A 186 -3.92 -12.72 -5.50
C SER A 186 -3.19 -13.89 -6.17
N GLY A 187 -2.00 -14.24 -5.68
CA GLY A 187 -1.22 -15.30 -6.31
C GLY A 187 0.12 -15.68 -5.68
N ARG A 188 0.29 -16.98 -5.42
CA ARG A 188 1.59 -17.60 -5.11
C ARG A 188 1.81 -18.88 -5.92
N PHE A 189 2.94 -18.91 -6.62
CA PHE A 189 3.37 -20.02 -7.49
C PHE A 189 2.34 -20.31 -8.60
N LEU A 190 1.59 -21.41 -8.47
CA LEU A 190 0.56 -21.86 -9.43
C LEU A 190 -0.87 -21.59 -8.92
N GLN A 191 -1.02 -21.06 -7.71
CA GLN A 191 -2.31 -20.66 -7.17
C GLN A 191 -2.55 -19.18 -7.48
N GLN A 192 -3.74 -18.88 -7.95
CA GLN A 192 -4.24 -17.53 -8.23
C GLN A 192 -5.63 -17.38 -7.58
N ASP A 193 -5.94 -16.18 -7.15
CA ASP A 193 -7.25 -15.76 -6.61
C ASP A 193 -7.74 -16.63 -5.44
N LYS A 194 -6.83 -17.12 -4.58
CA LYS A 194 -7.17 -17.96 -3.42
C LYS A 194 -7.28 -17.19 -2.11
N THR A 195 -6.74 -15.98 -2.07
CA THR A 195 -6.99 -15.00 -1.01
C THR A 195 -7.65 -13.76 -1.58
N LEU A 196 -8.27 -12.96 -0.72
CA LEU A 196 -8.78 -11.64 -1.08
C LEU A 196 -7.61 -10.64 -1.18
N TRP A 197 -7.84 -9.54 -1.89
CA TRP A 197 -6.98 -8.36 -1.98
C TRP A 197 -7.79 -7.14 -1.51
N ALA A 198 -7.17 -6.18 -0.81
CA ALA A 198 -7.87 -5.07 -0.18
C ALA A 198 -7.01 -3.82 0.01
N GLY A 199 -7.68 -2.66 0.02
CA GLY A 199 -7.14 -1.46 0.66
C GLY A 199 -7.49 -1.42 2.15
N TRP A 200 -6.93 -0.44 2.86
CA TRP A 200 -7.09 -0.28 4.31
C TRP A 200 -7.39 1.16 4.70
N ALA A 201 -8.47 1.37 5.45
CA ALA A 201 -8.71 2.63 6.13
C ALA A 201 -8.37 2.50 7.63
N LEU A 202 -7.42 3.31 8.08
CA LEU A 202 -7.03 3.46 9.48
C LEU A 202 -7.77 4.67 10.04
N VAL A 203 -8.76 4.44 10.89
CA VAL A 203 -9.67 5.47 11.42
C VAL A 203 -9.42 5.62 12.92
N GLY A 204 -8.68 6.67 13.28
CA GLY A 204 -8.35 7.02 14.65
C GLY A 204 -9.39 7.91 15.33
N SER A 205 -8.96 8.60 16.39
CA SER A 205 -9.80 9.48 17.20
C SER A 205 -9.97 10.87 16.59
N GLN A 206 -8.89 11.41 16.00
CA GLN A 206 -8.87 12.68 15.28
C GLN A 206 -8.59 12.48 13.79
N HIS A 207 -7.77 11.48 13.43
CA HIS A 207 -7.16 11.37 12.11
C HIS A 207 -7.57 10.13 11.34
N ARG A 208 -7.50 10.22 10.01
CA ARG A 208 -7.81 9.12 9.10
C ARG A 208 -6.77 8.97 8.00
N VAL A 209 -6.22 7.77 7.87
CA VAL A 209 -5.30 7.40 6.80
C VAL A 209 -5.94 6.35 5.91
N TYR A 210 -5.80 6.49 4.59
CA TYR A 210 -6.11 5.45 3.62
C TYR A 210 -4.81 4.87 3.06
N TYR A 211 -4.76 3.55 2.88
CA TYR A 211 -3.75 2.87 2.09
C TYR A 211 -4.47 2.06 0.99
N SER A 212 -4.07 2.20 -0.27
CA SER A 212 -4.79 1.58 -1.39
C SER A 212 -4.63 0.05 -1.48
N GLY A 213 -3.56 -0.51 -0.91
CA GLY A 213 -3.00 -1.75 -1.47
C GLY A 213 -2.50 -1.53 -2.89
N ASP A 214 -2.39 -2.61 -3.67
CA ASP A 214 -2.31 -2.52 -5.12
C ASP A 214 -3.72 -2.61 -5.70
N THR A 215 -3.99 -1.83 -6.75
CA THR A 215 -5.31 -1.76 -7.37
C THR A 215 -5.26 -1.00 -8.69
N GLY A 216 -6.03 -1.44 -9.69
CA GLY A 216 -6.44 -0.57 -10.79
C GLY A 216 -7.50 0.45 -10.35
N LEU A 217 -7.95 1.30 -11.27
CA LEU A 217 -9.08 2.20 -11.02
C LEU A 217 -10.41 1.40 -10.98
N PHE A 218 -11.30 1.72 -10.03
CA PHE A 218 -12.63 1.10 -9.89
C PHE A 218 -13.67 2.05 -9.27
N PRO A 219 -14.99 1.86 -9.52
CA PRO A 219 -16.01 2.84 -9.14
C PRO A 219 -16.22 3.03 -7.64
N ALA A 220 -16.05 1.98 -6.84
CA ALA A 220 -16.26 2.04 -5.39
C ALA A 220 -15.24 2.88 -4.62
N MET A 221 -14.23 3.49 -5.28
CA MET A 221 -13.42 4.55 -4.69
C MET A 221 -14.26 5.77 -4.26
N GLU A 222 -15.31 6.13 -5.01
CA GLU A 222 -16.29 7.16 -4.57
C GLU A 222 -16.99 6.73 -3.27
N GLU A 223 -17.25 5.44 -3.10
CA GLU A 223 -17.94 4.87 -1.94
C GLU A 223 -17.01 4.81 -0.70
N ILE A 224 -15.72 4.50 -0.89
CA ILE A 224 -14.69 4.60 0.15
C ILE A 224 -14.63 6.05 0.67
N GLY A 225 -14.54 7.04 -0.24
CA GLY A 225 -14.56 8.46 0.14
C GLY A 225 -15.90 8.95 0.71
N ALA A 226 -17.01 8.28 0.41
CA ALA A 226 -18.32 8.58 1.00
C ALA A 226 -18.49 8.01 2.42
N LYS A 227 -18.03 6.78 2.67
CA LYS A 227 -18.21 6.08 3.96
C LYS A 227 -17.12 6.38 5.00
N LEU A 228 -15.88 6.56 4.56
CA LEU A 228 -14.69 6.53 5.42
C LEU A 228 -13.89 7.84 5.38
N GLY A 229 -13.93 8.56 4.26
CA GLY A 229 -13.31 9.88 4.11
C GLY A 229 -14.03 11.01 4.91
N PRO A 230 -13.51 12.25 4.84
CA PRO A 230 -12.24 12.61 4.21
C PRO A 230 -11.04 12.01 4.97
N PHE A 231 -9.94 11.81 4.27
CA PHE A 231 -8.68 11.30 4.85
C PHE A 231 -7.66 12.43 4.95
N ASP A 232 -6.89 12.46 6.03
CA ASP A 232 -5.76 13.38 6.19
C ASP A 232 -4.63 13.00 5.23
N LEU A 233 -4.34 11.70 5.15
CA LEU A 233 -3.35 11.12 4.24
C LEU A 233 -3.95 9.97 3.44
N THR A 234 -3.63 9.92 2.16
CA THR A 234 -3.84 8.72 1.32
C THR A 234 -2.50 8.24 0.79
N MET A 235 -2.15 7.01 1.11
CA MET A 235 -0.97 6.30 0.59
C MET A 235 -1.45 5.46 -0.57
N ILE A 236 -1.14 5.86 -1.80
CA ILE A 236 -1.72 5.26 -3.02
C ILE A 236 -0.61 4.80 -3.95
N GLU A 237 -0.75 3.58 -4.48
CA GLU A 237 0.17 3.02 -5.47
C GLU A 237 0.24 3.89 -6.73
N THR A 238 1.45 4.07 -7.27
CA THR A 238 1.67 4.81 -8.52
C THR A 238 2.65 4.13 -9.47
N GLY A 239 3.29 3.05 -9.04
CA GLY A 239 4.30 2.29 -9.79
C GLY A 239 3.77 1.03 -10.44
N GLN A 240 4.69 0.27 -11.02
CA GLN A 240 4.54 -1.08 -11.58
C GLN A 240 3.42 -1.27 -12.63
N TYR A 241 2.90 -0.17 -13.18
CA TYR A 241 1.86 -0.17 -14.20
C TYR A 241 2.39 -0.54 -15.60
N GLY A 242 1.46 -0.92 -16.49
CA GLY A 242 1.76 -1.16 -17.89
C GLY A 242 0.49 -1.23 -18.74
N ALA A 243 0.60 -0.86 -20.01
CA ALA A 243 -0.53 -0.94 -20.95
C ALA A 243 -0.94 -2.39 -21.30
N GLY A 244 -0.11 -3.37 -20.93
CA GLY A 244 -0.44 -4.79 -20.94
C GLY A 244 -1.36 -5.25 -19.80
N TRP A 245 -1.46 -4.50 -18.70
CA TRP A 245 -2.23 -4.87 -17.50
C TRP A 245 -2.95 -3.66 -16.84
N PRO A 246 -3.70 -2.86 -17.60
CA PRO A 246 -4.19 -1.52 -17.19
C PRO A 246 -5.24 -1.52 -16.05
N ASP A 247 -5.65 -2.69 -15.58
CA ASP A 247 -6.64 -2.87 -14.50
C ASP A 247 -6.05 -3.43 -13.20
N TRP A 248 -4.75 -3.76 -13.15
CA TRP A 248 -4.08 -4.25 -11.92
C TRP A 248 -3.52 -3.10 -11.08
N HIS A 249 -3.00 -2.06 -11.74
CA HIS A 249 -2.37 -0.90 -11.12
C HIS A 249 -2.98 0.39 -11.67
N LEU A 250 -3.07 1.41 -10.84
CA LEU A 250 -3.57 2.74 -11.19
C LEU A 250 -2.59 3.43 -12.14
N GLY A 251 -1.31 3.43 -11.77
CA GLY A 251 -0.36 4.37 -12.35
C GLY A 251 -0.68 5.83 -12.02
N PRO A 252 0.16 6.78 -12.47
CA PRO A 252 0.34 8.05 -11.75
C PRO A 252 -0.84 9.01 -11.83
N GLU A 253 -1.47 9.13 -13.01
CA GLU A 253 -2.60 10.03 -13.24
C GLU A 253 -3.89 9.47 -12.60
N GLN A 254 -4.13 8.16 -12.74
CA GLN A 254 -5.30 7.52 -12.13
C GLN A 254 -5.18 7.48 -10.60
N ALA A 255 -3.97 7.44 -10.04
CA ALA A 255 -3.75 7.51 -8.59
C ALA A 255 -4.06 8.90 -8.00
N VAL A 256 -3.74 9.98 -8.72
CA VAL A 256 -4.16 11.35 -8.35
C VAL A 256 -5.69 11.48 -8.42
N LEU A 257 -6.33 10.84 -9.41
CA LEU A 257 -7.79 10.72 -9.43
C LEU A 257 -8.32 9.92 -8.23
N ALA A 258 -7.73 8.76 -7.92
CA ALA A 258 -8.14 7.91 -6.80
C ALA A 258 -8.09 8.66 -5.47
N HIS A 259 -7.03 9.43 -5.22
CA HIS A 259 -6.91 10.35 -4.08
C HIS A 259 -8.13 11.30 -3.96
N ARG A 260 -8.57 11.89 -5.08
CA ARG A 260 -9.73 12.78 -5.13
C ARG A 260 -11.04 12.03 -4.88
N LEU A 261 -11.21 10.83 -5.45
CA LEU A 261 -12.41 10.00 -5.26
C LEU A 261 -12.57 9.54 -3.81
N VAL A 262 -11.48 9.13 -3.15
CA VAL A 262 -11.50 8.77 -1.72
C VAL A 262 -11.50 9.99 -0.77
N LYS A 263 -11.39 11.22 -1.30
CA LYS A 263 -11.36 12.49 -0.57
C LYS A 263 -10.18 12.62 0.40
N GLY A 264 -8.97 12.38 -0.09
CA GLY A 264 -7.74 12.72 0.64
C GLY A 264 -7.50 14.23 0.77
N ARG A 265 -6.62 14.61 1.69
CA ARG A 265 -6.04 15.97 1.83
C ARG A 265 -4.60 16.03 1.34
N LEU A 266 -3.80 15.03 1.72
CA LEU A 266 -2.42 14.81 1.27
C LEU A 266 -2.28 13.43 0.61
N MET A 267 -1.52 13.34 -0.49
CA MET A 267 -1.17 12.10 -1.18
C MET A 267 0.29 11.72 -0.96
N LEU A 268 0.55 10.48 -0.55
CA LEU A 268 1.86 9.83 -0.59
C LEU A 268 1.86 8.75 -1.69
N PRO A 269 2.62 8.93 -2.79
CA PRO A 269 2.86 7.89 -3.78
C PRO A 269 3.67 6.73 -3.19
N VAL A 270 3.14 5.50 -3.29
CA VAL A 270 3.81 4.25 -2.87
C VAL A 270 3.91 3.27 -4.05
N HIS A 271 4.41 2.06 -3.82
CA HIS A 271 4.63 1.01 -4.84
C HIS A 271 5.73 1.33 -5.89
N TRP A 272 6.57 2.31 -5.59
CA TRP A 272 7.71 2.69 -6.44
C TRP A 272 9.01 2.74 -5.62
N GLY A 273 10.13 3.03 -6.30
CA GLY A 273 11.36 3.44 -5.62
C GLY A 273 12.23 2.34 -4.99
N LEU A 274 11.83 1.06 -4.96
CA LEU A 274 12.59 -0.03 -4.31
C LEU A 274 12.97 -1.21 -5.23
N VAL A 275 12.07 -1.62 -6.12
CA VAL A 275 12.18 -2.82 -6.97
C VAL A 275 11.60 -2.56 -8.37
N THR A 276 12.08 -3.32 -9.35
CA THR A 276 11.58 -3.30 -10.74
C THR A 276 10.65 -4.49 -10.95
N LEU A 277 9.35 -4.23 -11.11
CA LEU A 277 8.33 -5.23 -11.46
C LEU A 277 7.67 -4.94 -12.82
N ALA A 278 7.84 -3.72 -13.35
CA ALA A 278 7.34 -3.27 -14.64
C ALA A 278 8.41 -2.67 -15.57
N TYR A 279 7.97 -2.28 -16.77
CA TYR A 279 8.82 -1.85 -17.89
C TYR A 279 9.05 -0.33 -18.00
N HIS A 280 8.42 0.50 -17.14
CA HIS A 280 8.61 1.96 -17.12
C HIS A 280 9.94 2.40 -16.48
N GLY A 281 10.31 3.68 -16.56
CA GLY A 281 11.47 4.22 -15.84
C GLY A 281 11.22 4.27 -14.33
N TRP A 282 12.23 4.03 -13.47
CA TRP A 282 11.99 3.94 -12.02
C TRP A 282 11.57 5.26 -11.35
N THR A 283 11.93 6.39 -11.96
CA THR A 283 11.53 7.75 -11.56
C THR A 283 10.25 8.24 -12.25
N GLU A 284 9.78 7.54 -13.29
CA GLU A 284 8.59 7.94 -14.05
C GLU A 284 7.31 8.00 -13.19
N PRO A 285 7.04 7.07 -12.24
CA PRO A 285 5.89 7.14 -11.35
C PRO A 285 5.77 8.47 -10.60
N ILE A 286 6.86 8.94 -9.99
CA ILE A 286 6.83 10.12 -9.13
C ILE A 286 6.78 11.42 -9.95
N GLU A 287 7.50 11.50 -11.07
CA GLU A 287 7.47 12.70 -11.93
C GLU A 287 6.08 12.90 -12.55
N ARG A 288 5.47 11.82 -13.06
CA ARG A 288 4.09 11.85 -13.57
C ARG A 288 3.09 12.20 -12.46
N SER A 289 3.21 11.63 -11.26
CA SER A 289 2.35 11.98 -10.12
C SER A 289 2.50 13.44 -9.70
N LEU A 290 3.70 14.02 -9.74
CA LEU A 290 3.91 15.44 -9.45
C LEU A 290 3.27 16.35 -10.50
N VAL A 291 3.34 15.98 -11.79
CA VAL A 291 2.67 16.72 -12.87
C VAL A 291 1.15 16.63 -12.74
N ALA A 292 0.61 15.42 -12.56
CA ALA A 292 -0.83 15.20 -12.39
C ALA A 292 -1.38 15.89 -11.12
N ALA A 293 -0.68 15.81 -9.99
CA ALA A 293 -1.09 16.46 -8.74
C ALA A 293 -1.08 18.00 -8.88
N LYS A 294 -0.06 18.57 -9.54
CA LYS A 294 -0.01 20.00 -9.85
C LYS A 294 -1.16 20.45 -10.76
N HIS A 295 -1.53 19.63 -11.74
CA HIS A 295 -2.64 19.91 -12.66
C HIS A 295 -4.01 19.89 -11.95
N ASP A 296 -4.24 18.88 -11.12
CA ASP A 296 -5.52 18.65 -10.44
C ASP A 296 -5.67 19.40 -9.10
N GLY A 297 -4.64 20.14 -8.66
CA GLY A 297 -4.64 20.91 -7.42
C GLY A 297 -4.50 20.07 -6.14
N VAL A 298 -3.88 18.89 -6.26
CA VAL A 298 -3.72 17.90 -5.18
C VAL A 298 -2.44 18.15 -4.38
N GLY A 299 -2.55 18.11 -3.05
CA GLY A 299 -1.40 18.11 -2.15
C GLY A 299 -0.67 16.76 -2.21
N ILE A 300 0.64 16.79 -2.46
CA ILE A 300 1.47 15.58 -2.66
C ILE A 300 2.78 15.69 -1.87
N THR A 301 3.21 14.59 -1.27
CA THR A 301 4.49 14.45 -0.55
C THR A 301 5.31 13.31 -1.12
N ALA A 302 6.64 13.40 -1.07
CA ALA A 302 7.57 12.43 -1.64
C ALA A 302 8.84 12.31 -0.78
N PRO A 303 8.73 11.82 0.48
CA PRO A 303 9.89 11.65 1.38
C PRO A 303 10.97 10.75 0.77
N ARG A 304 12.22 10.92 1.21
CA ARG A 304 13.28 9.93 0.97
C ARG A 304 12.88 8.58 1.61
N PRO A 305 13.34 7.44 1.08
CA PRO A 305 13.24 6.17 1.80
C PRO A 305 13.92 6.31 3.17
N GLY A 306 13.17 6.04 4.25
CA GLY A 306 13.58 6.23 5.64
C GLY A 306 13.27 7.59 6.26
N GLN A 307 12.83 8.58 5.48
CA GLN A 307 12.44 9.88 6.00
C GLN A 307 11.01 9.85 6.56
N ASP A 308 10.82 10.51 7.71
CA ASP A 308 9.50 10.75 8.30
C ASP A 308 8.97 12.16 8.01
N PHE A 309 7.66 12.30 7.99
CA PHE A 309 6.96 13.59 7.87
C PHE A 309 5.70 13.63 8.73
N LEU A 310 5.31 14.84 9.16
CA LEU A 310 4.01 15.12 9.77
C LEU A 310 3.00 15.38 8.65
N ALA A 311 1.84 14.73 8.67
CA ALA A 311 0.91 14.78 7.53
C ALA A 311 0.08 16.06 7.48
N LEU A 312 -0.11 16.76 8.60
CA LEU A 312 -0.83 18.05 8.63
C LEU A 312 0.10 19.24 8.34
N ALA A 313 1.42 19.04 8.45
CA ALA A 313 2.46 20.01 8.12
C ALA A 313 3.59 19.36 7.29
N PRO A 314 3.30 18.86 6.08
CA PRO A 314 4.29 18.17 5.26
C PRO A 314 5.40 19.12 4.79
N PRO A 315 6.66 18.66 4.70
CA PRO A 315 7.74 19.45 4.12
C PRO A 315 7.51 19.65 2.60
N PRO A 316 8.11 20.68 1.99
CA PRO A 316 8.18 20.80 0.53
C PRO A 316 8.84 19.56 -0.10
N VAL A 317 8.37 19.14 -1.27
CA VAL A 317 8.93 17.99 -1.99
C VAL A 317 10.37 18.29 -2.44
N GLU A 318 11.32 17.52 -1.92
CA GLU A 318 12.71 17.46 -2.37
C GLU A 318 12.88 16.36 -3.43
N ARG A 319 13.42 16.67 -4.61
CA ARG A 319 13.80 15.66 -5.60
C ARG A 319 15.10 14.96 -5.18
N TRP A 320 14.97 13.88 -4.44
CA TRP A 320 16.08 13.01 -4.03
C TRP A 320 16.43 11.94 -5.08
N TRP A 321 15.57 11.73 -6.08
CA TRP A 321 15.85 10.93 -7.26
C TRP A 321 16.51 11.79 -8.36
N PRO A 322 17.34 11.20 -9.24
CA PRO A 322 17.95 11.94 -10.35
C PRO A 322 16.92 12.29 -11.43
N ASP A 323 17.15 13.40 -12.13
CA ASP A 323 16.50 13.67 -13.40
C ASP A 323 16.88 12.61 -14.45
N ARG A 324 15.90 12.17 -15.24
CA ARG A 324 15.94 11.02 -16.15
C ARG A 324 14.90 11.19 -17.26
N PRO A 325 15.13 10.68 -18.48
CA PRO A 325 14.05 10.56 -19.48
C PRO A 325 12.92 9.66 -18.98
N TRP A 326 11.69 10.16 -19.04
CA TRP A 326 10.45 9.47 -18.68
C TRP A 326 9.34 9.87 -19.67
N LYS A 327 8.29 9.05 -19.83
CA LYS A 327 7.22 9.30 -20.82
C LYS A 327 6.00 9.97 -20.20
N THR A 328 5.42 10.96 -20.86
CA THR A 328 4.25 11.68 -20.36
C THR A 328 2.94 10.86 -20.45
N ALA A 329 1.86 11.38 -19.86
CA ALA A 329 0.53 10.78 -19.97
C ALA A 329 0.05 10.69 -21.42
N GLU A 330 0.40 11.67 -22.25
CA GLU A 330 0.06 11.74 -23.67
C GLU A 330 0.91 10.78 -24.52
N GLU A 331 2.18 10.56 -24.15
CA GLU A 331 3.09 9.63 -24.84
C GLU A 331 2.89 8.16 -24.44
N ALA A 332 2.56 7.92 -23.17
CA ALA A 332 2.41 6.60 -22.57
C ALA A 332 1.18 6.55 -21.62
N PRO A 333 -0.04 6.66 -22.17
CA PRO A 333 -1.26 6.67 -21.37
C PRO A 333 -1.55 5.31 -20.72
N ILE A 334 -1.95 5.35 -19.45
CA ILE A 334 -2.39 4.21 -18.67
C ILE A 334 -3.87 4.42 -18.35
N VAL A 335 -4.74 3.57 -18.91
CA VAL A 335 -6.19 3.81 -18.91
C VAL A 335 -6.92 2.53 -18.54
N ALA A 336 -7.50 2.51 -17.34
CA ALA A 336 -8.26 1.35 -16.89
C ALA A 336 -9.48 1.07 -17.78
N SER A 337 -9.74 -0.23 -17.98
CA SER A 337 -10.92 -0.74 -18.65
C SER A 337 -12.13 -0.75 -17.72
N GLN A 338 -13.34 -0.90 -18.28
CA GLN A 338 -14.62 -0.94 -17.55
C GLN A 338 -14.94 0.27 -16.64
N ILE A 339 -14.22 1.38 -16.76
CA ILE A 339 -14.51 2.62 -16.01
C ILE A 339 -15.77 3.30 -16.57
N PRO A 340 -16.80 3.57 -15.74
CA PRO A 340 -18.02 4.24 -16.16
C PRO A 340 -17.77 5.61 -16.81
N PRO A 341 -18.55 6.03 -17.83
CA PRO A 341 -18.39 7.33 -18.49
C PRO A 341 -18.38 8.52 -17.52
N LYS A 342 -19.26 8.52 -16.50
CA LYS A 342 -19.30 9.54 -15.43
C LYS A 342 -17.96 9.74 -14.71
N LEU A 343 -17.14 8.69 -14.57
CA LEU A 343 -15.81 8.81 -13.93
C LEU A 343 -14.75 9.28 -14.93
N ARG A 344 -14.97 9.14 -16.24
CA ARG A 344 -14.09 9.65 -17.31
C ARG A 344 -14.39 11.11 -17.66
N GLU A 345 -15.67 11.50 -17.62
CA GLU A 345 -16.18 12.80 -18.02
C GLU A 345 -16.08 13.82 -16.86
N GLY A 346 -15.39 14.94 -17.08
CA GLY A 346 -15.30 16.06 -16.13
C GLY A 346 -14.16 15.99 -15.10
N HIS A 347 -13.35 14.92 -15.07
CA HIS A 347 -12.16 14.84 -14.23
C HIS A 347 -10.90 15.26 -15.00
N PRO A 348 -10.18 16.34 -14.60
CA PRO A 348 -9.08 16.91 -15.38
C PRO A 348 -7.85 16.00 -15.59
N ALA A 349 -7.61 14.99 -14.76
CA ALA A 349 -6.57 13.97 -15.00
C ALA A 349 -6.89 12.99 -16.16
N LEU A 350 -8.14 12.90 -16.63
CA LEU A 350 -8.60 11.93 -17.64
C LEU A 350 -8.67 12.41 -19.10
N PRO A 351 -8.88 13.68 -19.49
CA PRO A 351 -8.75 14.10 -20.89
C PRO A 351 -7.31 13.96 -21.44
N LEU A 352 -6.30 13.79 -20.57
CA LEU A 352 -4.94 13.42 -20.96
C LEU A 352 -4.83 11.94 -21.40
N LEU A 353 -5.81 11.12 -21.02
CA LEU A 353 -5.87 9.70 -21.28
C LEU A 353 -6.85 9.44 -22.46
N PRO A 354 -6.36 9.01 -23.65
CA PRO A 354 -7.24 8.73 -24.78
C PRO A 354 -8.23 7.64 -24.41
N VAL A 355 -9.50 7.86 -24.76
CA VAL A 355 -10.56 6.86 -24.59
C VAL A 355 -10.11 5.57 -25.26
N PRO A 356 -10.03 4.43 -24.54
CA PRO A 356 -9.60 3.17 -25.15
C PRO A 356 -10.50 2.87 -26.34
N PRO A 357 -9.95 2.49 -27.52
CA PRO A 357 -10.78 2.11 -28.65
C PRO A 357 -11.74 1.03 -28.17
N GLN A 358 -13.04 1.18 -28.46
CA GLN A 358 -14.05 0.23 -28.03
C GLN A 358 -13.69 -1.14 -28.61
N GLY A 359 -13.11 -2.01 -27.77
CA GLY A 359 -12.63 -3.31 -28.20
C GLY A 359 -13.79 -4.04 -28.85
N THR A 360 -13.64 -4.37 -30.13
CA THR A 360 -14.61 -5.19 -30.85
C THR A 360 -14.81 -6.45 -30.03
N GLN A 361 -16.02 -6.64 -29.48
CA GLN A 361 -16.35 -7.83 -28.70
C GLN A 361 -15.90 -9.04 -29.49
N ALA A 362 -14.99 -9.85 -28.93
CA ALA A 362 -14.43 -11.00 -29.62
C ALA A 362 -15.59 -11.86 -30.11
N ALA A 363 -15.80 -11.88 -31.43
CA ALA A 363 -17.00 -12.46 -32.00
C ALA A 363 -17.04 -13.94 -31.60
N LYS A 364 -18.11 -14.36 -30.90
CA LYS A 364 -18.28 -15.74 -30.46
C LYS A 364 -17.93 -16.67 -31.62
N PRO A 365 -17.01 -17.64 -31.45
CA PRO A 365 -16.52 -18.45 -32.55
C PRO A 365 -17.72 -19.10 -33.24
N LYS A 366 -17.90 -18.79 -34.53
CA LYS A 366 -19.02 -19.33 -35.31
C LYS A 366 -18.86 -20.84 -35.40
N THR A 367 -19.70 -21.58 -34.68
CA THR A 367 -19.89 -23.02 -34.87
C THR A 367 -20.15 -23.27 -36.36
N PRO A 368 -19.38 -24.13 -37.04
CA PRO A 368 -19.65 -24.49 -38.42
C PRO A 368 -21.07 -25.07 -38.57
N ASN A 369 -21.75 -24.77 -39.67
CA ASN A 369 -23.08 -25.29 -39.93
C ASN A 369 -23.03 -26.83 -40.07
N ALA A 370 -23.52 -27.55 -39.06
CA ALA A 370 -23.87 -28.95 -39.20
C ALA A 370 -25.16 -29.07 -40.06
N GLN A 371 -25.14 -29.91 -41.10
CA GLN A 371 -26.34 -30.23 -41.85
C GLN A 371 -27.28 -31.12 -41.01
N PRO A 372 -28.62 -31.01 -41.17
CA PRO A 372 -29.55 -31.87 -40.45
C PRO A 372 -29.50 -33.32 -40.98
N ALA A 373 -29.45 -34.27 -40.05
CA ALA A 373 -29.65 -35.70 -40.28
C ALA A 373 -30.92 -36.19 -39.55
N PRO A 374 -31.61 -37.24 -40.03
CA PRO A 374 -33.00 -37.50 -39.66
C PRO A 374 -33.18 -38.27 -38.35
N SER A 375 -34.34 -38.06 -37.71
CA SER A 375 -34.78 -38.74 -36.48
C SER A 375 -35.22 -40.19 -36.72
N PRO A 376 -34.96 -41.09 -35.75
CA PRO A 376 -35.79 -42.27 -35.54
C PRO A 376 -36.21 -42.51 -34.08
N VAL A 377 -37.54 -42.63 -33.89
CA VAL A 377 -38.25 -43.68 -33.12
C VAL A 377 -37.73 -44.11 -31.71
N ALA A 378 -38.59 -43.94 -30.69
CA ALA A 378 -38.53 -44.66 -29.40
C ALA A 378 -39.43 -45.93 -29.44
N PRO A 379 -39.30 -46.90 -28.49
CA PRO A 379 -40.25 -46.89 -27.34
C PRO A 379 -39.84 -47.59 -26.01
N GLN A 380 -40.64 -47.32 -24.95
CA GLN A 380 -41.05 -48.21 -23.81
C GLN A 380 -40.02 -48.68 -22.75
N GLY A 381 -40.47 -48.77 -21.46
CA GLY A 381 -39.78 -49.67 -20.50
C GLY A 381 -39.96 -49.65 -18.96
N ALA A 382 -41.11 -49.26 -18.37
CA ALA A 382 -41.51 -49.58 -16.97
C ALA A 382 -40.74 -49.02 -15.73
N ASN A 383 -41.47 -49.00 -14.59
CA ASN A 383 -41.12 -48.59 -13.20
C ASN A 383 -40.98 -49.88 -12.31
N PRO A 384 -40.67 -49.90 -10.97
CA PRO A 384 -41.01 -48.90 -9.93
C PRO A 384 -40.05 -48.65 -8.72
N THR A 385 -40.29 -47.52 -8.03
CA THR A 385 -40.34 -47.22 -6.57
C THR A 385 -39.62 -48.07 -5.50
N VAL A 386 -38.96 -47.42 -4.50
CA VAL A 386 -39.15 -47.65 -3.02
C VAL A 386 -38.44 -46.62 -2.10
N ALA A 387 -39.19 -46.14 -1.09
CA ALA A 387 -38.92 -45.52 0.24
C ALA A 387 -37.61 -44.74 0.62
N THR A 388 -37.82 -43.63 1.36
CA THR A 388 -36.93 -43.03 2.38
C THR A 388 -37.12 -43.67 3.77
N PRO A 389 -36.17 -43.47 4.70
CA PRO A 389 -36.54 -42.87 6.00
C PRO A 389 -35.53 -41.82 6.54
N GLN A 390 -35.76 -41.31 7.76
CA GLN A 390 -35.08 -40.15 8.37
C GLN A 390 -34.07 -40.52 9.50
N ALA A 391 -33.26 -39.51 9.86
CA ALA A 391 -32.73 -39.20 11.21
C ALA A 391 -31.42 -39.87 11.71
N ALA A 392 -30.87 -39.23 12.73
CA ALA A 392 -29.53 -39.40 13.34
C ALA A 392 -29.62 -40.24 14.66
N PRO A 393 -28.60 -40.41 15.55
CA PRO A 393 -27.38 -39.59 15.75
C PRO A 393 -26.06 -40.31 16.12
N SER A 394 -25.02 -39.49 16.41
CA SER A 394 -23.89 -39.71 17.36
C SER A 394 -22.83 -40.80 17.11
N GLY A 395 -21.54 -40.43 17.28
CA GLY A 395 -20.55 -41.32 17.91
C GLY A 395 -19.12 -41.35 17.35
N ALA A 396 -18.14 -41.11 18.25
CA ALA A 396 -16.75 -41.62 18.26
C ALA A 396 -15.69 -41.12 17.24
N ASN A 397 -14.47 -40.92 17.77
CA ASN A 397 -13.20 -40.83 17.04
C ASN A 397 -12.83 -42.17 16.36
N PRO A 398 -11.89 -42.13 15.41
CA PRO A 398 -10.72 -42.99 15.53
C PRO A 398 -9.39 -42.21 15.55
N THR A 399 -8.56 -42.50 16.54
CA THR A 399 -7.14 -42.12 16.55
C THR A 399 -6.39 -42.82 15.41
N VAL A 400 -5.55 -42.11 14.66
CA VAL A 400 -4.65 -42.73 13.66
C VAL A 400 -3.19 -42.53 14.08
N VAL A 401 -2.41 -43.61 13.94
CA VAL A 401 -1.06 -43.77 14.50
C VAL A 401 0.00 -43.09 13.63
N ASN A 402 1.01 -42.49 14.29
CA ASN A 402 2.21 -41.96 13.65
C ASN A 402 3.29 -43.06 13.46
N PRO A 403 3.75 -43.35 12.24
CA PRO A 403 4.86 -44.27 12.00
C PRO A 403 6.22 -43.54 11.98
N GLN A 404 7.08 -43.83 12.97
CA GLN A 404 8.49 -43.44 12.91
C GLN A 404 9.24 -44.30 11.87
N GLY A 405 10.19 -43.71 11.14
CA GLY A 405 11.00 -44.42 10.15
C GLY A 405 12.24 -43.65 9.72
N ALA A 406 13.33 -43.77 10.48
CA ALA A 406 14.64 -43.22 10.13
C ALA A 406 15.53 -44.29 9.48
N PRO A 407 16.49 -43.89 8.62
CA PRO A 407 17.76 -44.55 8.48
C PRO A 407 18.94 -43.67 8.93
N GLN A 408 19.97 -44.29 9.52
CA GLN A 408 21.23 -43.64 9.87
C GLN A 408 22.18 -43.60 8.65
N GLY A 409 23.10 -42.62 8.58
CA GLY A 409 23.95 -42.42 7.40
C GLY A 409 25.18 -41.52 7.57
N THR A 410 26.06 -41.84 8.54
CA THR A 410 27.52 -41.51 8.60
C THR A 410 28.05 -40.14 8.11
N ASN A 411 28.67 -39.39 9.04
CA ASN A 411 29.66 -38.34 8.72
C ASN A 411 30.87 -38.88 7.92
N PRO A 412 31.52 -38.02 7.12
CA PRO A 412 32.97 -37.97 6.98
C PRO A 412 33.58 -36.72 7.63
N THR A 413 34.82 -36.83 8.11
CA THR A 413 35.53 -35.80 8.89
C THR A 413 36.41 -34.88 8.01
N VAL A 414 36.71 -33.69 8.54
CA VAL A 414 37.67 -32.68 8.04
C VAL A 414 38.93 -33.25 7.37
N ALA A 415 39.31 -32.66 6.23
CA ALA A 415 40.67 -32.71 5.68
C ALA A 415 41.13 -31.30 5.30
N THR A 416 42.33 -30.91 5.76
CA THR A 416 43.00 -29.65 5.40
C THR A 416 44.01 -29.86 4.26
N PRO A 417 44.32 -28.81 3.49
CA PRO A 417 45.61 -28.70 2.82
C PRO A 417 46.41 -27.49 3.33
N GLN A 418 47.63 -27.75 3.78
CA GLN A 418 48.74 -26.82 3.57
C GLN A 418 49.13 -26.92 2.07
N GLY A 419 49.58 -25.89 1.35
CA GLY A 419 49.85 -24.50 1.72
C GLY A 419 51.17 -24.01 1.08
N THR A 420 51.21 -22.77 0.58
CA THR A 420 52.47 -22.11 0.14
C THR A 420 52.36 -20.58 0.25
N ASN A 421 53.49 -19.95 0.54
CA ASN A 421 53.68 -18.50 0.62
C ASN A 421 54.51 -18.04 -0.62
N PRO A 422 54.45 -16.77 -1.06
CA PRO A 422 55.53 -15.88 -0.62
C PRO A 422 55.14 -14.39 -0.40
N GLN A 423 55.85 -13.78 0.55
CA GLN A 423 56.55 -12.46 0.52
C GLN A 423 56.01 -11.32 -0.38
N ALA A 424 55.98 -10.05 0.07
CA ALA A 424 56.34 -9.46 1.36
C ALA A 424 55.81 -8.01 1.47
N ALA A 425 55.92 -7.41 2.66
CA ALA A 425 55.73 -5.96 2.88
C ALA A 425 56.95 -5.36 3.61
N PRO A 426 57.31 -4.09 3.36
CA PRO A 426 58.26 -3.33 4.18
C PRO A 426 57.56 -2.58 5.34
N GLN A 427 58.31 -2.27 6.39
CA GLN A 427 57.83 -1.57 7.60
C GLN A 427 58.36 -0.13 7.69
N GLY A 428 57.69 0.70 8.50
CA GLY A 428 58.23 1.92 9.14
C GLY A 428 57.19 2.45 10.16
N THR A 429 57.39 2.50 11.49
CA THR A 429 58.43 3.06 12.39
C THR A 429 58.33 4.57 12.63
N ASN A 430 57.60 4.94 13.70
CA ASN A 430 57.64 6.22 14.47
C ASN A 430 58.94 6.32 15.33
N PRO A 431 59.22 7.34 16.18
CA PRO A 431 58.53 8.62 16.56
C PRO A 431 59.54 9.83 16.49
N PRO A 432 59.65 10.87 17.38
CA PRO A 432 58.76 11.51 18.40
C PRO A 432 58.73 13.09 18.37
N ALA A 433 58.22 13.71 19.46
CA ALA A 433 58.23 15.14 19.91
C ALA A 433 56.94 15.96 19.60
N THR A 434 56.40 16.86 20.46
CA THR A 434 56.73 17.28 21.86
C THR A 434 55.47 17.85 22.58
N GLY A 435 55.46 17.93 23.93
CA GLY A 435 54.48 18.72 24.73
C GLY A 435 54.80 20.23 24.77
N PRO A 436 54.17 21.10 25.62
CA PRO A 436 53.58 20.84 26.96
C PRO A 436 52.18 21.50 27.20
N SER A 437 51.67 21.78 28.42
CA SER A 437 51.29 20.91 29.57
C SER A 437 50.55 21.70 30.69
N SER A 438 49.31 21.33 31.04
CA SER A 438 48.60 21.72 32.30
C SER A 438 47.57 20.63 32.69
N LEU A 439 47.56 20.01 33.89
CA LEU A 439 47.27 20.56 35.24
C LEU A 439 45.84 21.15 35.27
N HIS A 440 44.84 20.67 36.02
CA HIS A 440 44.72 19.78 37.20
C HIS A 440 43.30 19.10 37.22
N SER A 441 42.91 18.08 38.01
CA SER A 441 43.54 17.19 39.02
C SER A 441 42.62 15.97 39.37
N GLN A 442 43.03 15.18 40.37
CA GLN A 442 42.26 14.28 41.28
C GLN A 442 40.77 14.64 41.50
N GLY A 443 39.85 13.71 41.84
CA GLY A 443 39.96 12.25 42.05
C GLY A 443 38.86 11.68 42.99
N ALA A 444 38.92 10.36 43.25
CA ALA A 444 38.15 9.58 44.25
C ALA A 444 36.63 9.32 44.06
N SER A 445 36.28 8.03 43.88
CA SER A 445 35.07 7.40 44.46
C SER A 445 35.40 6.85 45.86
N PRO A 446 34.41 6.59 46.73
CA PRO A 446 34.18 5.18 47.11
C PRO A 446 32.74 4.76 47.50
N THR A 447 32.41 3.50 47.16
CA THR A 447 31.75 2.47 48.01
C THR A 447 30.36 2.67 48.66
N VAL A 448 29.38 1.95 48.08
CA VAL A 448 28.39 1.00 48.69
C VAL A 448 27.85 1.22 50.13
N ALA A 449 26.52 1.31 50.26
CA ALA A 449 25.72 0.61 51.30
C ALA A 449 24.18 0.61 50.97
N THR A 450 23.46 -0.42 51.43
CA THR A 450 21.98 -0.50 51.45
C THR A 450 21.42 -0.49 52.89
N PRO A 451 20.13 -0.16 53.07
CA PRO A 451 19.13 -1.15 53.51
C PRO A 451 17.83 -1.06 52.67
N GLN A 452 16.96 -2.08 52.49
CA GLN A 452 16.34 -3.13 53.34
C GLN A 452 15.20 -2.67 54.28
N GLY A 453 14.04 -3.34 54.14
CA GLY A 453 12.86 -3.28 55.01
C GLY A 453 11.65 -2.48 54.47
N THR A 454 10.37 -2.88 54.49
CA THR A 454 9.57 -4.12 54.27
C THR A 454 8.21 -3.97 54.97
N ALA A 455 7.08 -4.20 54.26
CA ALA A 455 5.72 -4.42 54.79
C ALA A 455 5.04 -3.21 55.52
N THR A 456 3.71 -3.17 55.80
CA THR A 456 2.63 -4.19 55.74
C THR A 456 1.24 -3.57 55.37
N SER A 457 0.16 -4.35 55.40
CA SER A 457 -1.14 -4.18 54.70
C SER A 457 -2.38 -3.69 55.49
N ALA A 458 -3.28 -2.98 54.79
CA ALA A 458 -4.78 -3.02 54.91
C ALA A 458 -5.44 -2.53 56.25
N PRO A 459 -6.81 -2.53 56.46
CA PRO A 459 -7.95 -2.91 55.58
C PRO A 459 -9.29 -2.07 55.64
N LEU A 460 -10.21 -2.35 54.69
CA LEU A 460 -11.72 -2.43 54.77
C LEU A 460 -12.70 -1.23 55.01
N GLY A 461 -13.89 -1.33 54.38
CA GLY A 461 -15.17 -0.59 54.64
C GLY A 461 -15.75 0.15 53.41
N ALA A 462 -16.74 -0.34 52.62
CA ALA A 462 -18.20 -0.51 52.85
C ALA A 462 -18.98 0.81 53.12
N GLY A 463 -20.08 1.18 52.41
CA GLY A 463 -20.83 0.60 51.28
C GLY A 463 -22.18 1.34 51.01
N THR A 464 -23.10 0.73 50.23
CA THR A 464 -24.59 1.01 50.18
C THR A 464 -25.19 1.92 49.07
N GLN A 465 -25.78 1.26 48.06
CA GLN A 465 -27.09 1.49 47.35
C GLN A 465 -27.48 2.76 46.53
N LEU A 466 -27.94 2.47 45.30
CA LEU A 466 -29.19 2.88 44.59
C LEU A 466 -29.71 4.34 44.64
N ALA A 467 -29.80 4.94 43.44
CA ALA A 467 -31.03 5.59 42.97
C ALA A 467 -31.08 5.64 41.42
N THR A 468 -32.15 5.14 40.81
CA THR A 468 -32.56 5.53 39.44
C THR A 468 -33.59 6.67 39.52
N PRO A 469 -33.77 7.40 38.41
CA PRO A 469 -35.12 7.65 37.94
C PRO A 469 -35.31 7.26 36.46
N GLN A 470 -36.56 7.27 36.02
CA GLN A 470 -37.02 6.63 34.79
C GLN A 470 -37.87 7.60 33.95
N ALA A 471 -37.93 7.34 32.65
CA ALA A 471 -38.90 7.85 31.68
C ALA A 471 -38.83 9.34 31.25
N ALA A 472 -39.17 9.54 29.98
CA ALA A 472 -39.51 10.83 29.37
C ALA A 472 -41.03 10.84 29.03
N PRO A 473 -41.59 12.02 28.70
CA PRO A 473 -42.76 12.10 27.82
C PRO A 473 -42.43 12.78 26.47
N GLN A 474 -43.35 12.62 25.52
CA GLN A 474 -43.29 13.16 24.15
C GLN A 474 -43.89 14.58 24.07
N GLY A 475 -43.58 15.37 23.04
CA GLY A 475 -44.43 16.53 22.69
C GLY A 475 -43.87 17.60 21.74
N ALA A 476 -44.55 17.76 20.58
CA ALA A 476 -44.76 18.99 19.81
C ALA A 476 -43.59 19.91 19.34
N ASN A 477 -43.36 19.91 18.03
CA ASN A 477 -43.08 21.10 17.20
C ASN A 477 -44.42 21.71 16.71
N PRO A 478 -44.49 22.91 16.08
CA PRO A 478 -43.54 24.03 16.02
C PRO A 478 -44.22 25.36 16.48
N PRO A 479 -43.81 26.57 16.03
CA PRO A 479 -44.32 27.07 14.75
C PRO A 479 -43.28 27.79 13.87
N ALA A 480 -43.62 28.03 12.60
CA ALA A 480 -42.84 28.85 11.68
C ALA A 480 -43.30 30.32 11.67
N MET A 481 -42.42 31.23 11.27
CA MET A 481 -42.77 32.57 10.77
C MET A 481 -42.14 32.79 9.40
N ASN A 482 -42.78 33.64 8.59
CA ASN A 482 -42.54 33.74 7.15
C ASN A 482 -42.60 35.22 6.73
N ALA A 483 -41.78 35.60 5.74
CA ALA A 483 -41.81 36.89 5.05
C ALA A 483 -41.46 38.16 5.91
N ALA A 484 -41.12 39.33 5.34
CA ALA A 484 -40.91 39.71 3.93
C ALA A 484 -39.96 40.93 3.80
N THR A 485 -39.47 41.20 2.59
CA THR A 485 -39.04 42.52 2.05
C THR A 485 -37.97 43.33 2.84
N SER A 486 -36.91 43.83 2.21
CA SER A 486 -36.99 44.70 1.02
C SER A 486 -35.66 44.75 0.23
N ALA A 487 -35.76 45.10 -1.05
CA ALA A 487 -34.63 45.50 -1.89
C ALA A 487 -34.57 47.04 -1.97
N PRO A 488 -33.49 47.59 -2.56
CA PRO A 488 -33.75 48.41 -3.74
C PRO A 488 -32.84 48.10 -4.94
N GLN A 489 -33.42 48.25 -6.13
CA GLN A 489 -32.69 48.56 -7.37
C GLN A 489 -32.18 50.01 -7.26
N GLY A 490 -31.11 50.46 -7.91
CA GLY A 490 -30.22 49.81 -8.87
C GLY A 490 -29.73 50.87 -9.89
N ALA A 491 -28.45 50.84 -10.27
CA ALA A 491 -27.90 51.71 -11.31
C ALA A 491 -26.69 51.03 -11.97
N ALA A 492 -26.57 51.15 -13.28
CA ALA A 492 -25.46 50.58 -14.06
C ALA A 492 -24.60 51.69 -14.67
N THR A 493 -23.28 51.52 -14.64
CA THR A 493 -22.34 52.26 -15.49
C THR A 493 -21.03 51.49 -15.67
N GLN A 494 -20.63 51.35 -16.94
CA GLN A 494 -19.30 50.96 -17.43
C GLN A 494 -19.16 51.52 -18.85
N PRO A 495 -17.95 51.64 -19.43
CA PRO A 495 -16.62 51.71 -18.79
C PRO A 495 -15.81 52.94 -19.26
N THR A 496 -14.66 53.22 -18.63
CA THR A 496 -13.69 54.22 -19.13
C THR A 496 -12.23 53.80 -18.90
N THR A 497 -11.57 53.34 -19.97
CA THR A 497 -10.13 53.61 -20.26
C THR A 497 -9.94 55.12 -20.55
N PRO A 498 -8.72 55.73 -20.56
CA PRO A 498 -7.46 55.26 -21.18
C PRO A 498 -6.20 55.61 -20.29
N PRO A 499 -4.94 55.76 -20.79
CA PRO A 499 -4.39 55.55 -22.13
C PRO A 499 -3.07 54.73 -22.24
N GLU A 500 -2.75 54.37 -23.47
CA GLU A 500 -1.41 53.92 -23.91
C GLU A 500 -0.42 55.11 -24.01
N MET A 501 0.88 54.79 -24.11
CA MET A 501 1.89 55.70 -24.65
C MET A 501 2.67 55.03 -25.79
N THR A 502 2.67 55.67 -26.96
CA THR A 502 3.65 55.47 -28.04
C THR A 502 4.25 56.84 -28.35
N ALA A 503 5.57 56.97 -28.54
CA ALA A 503 6.30 56.97 -29.82
C ALA A 503 7.70 57.59 -29.53
N PRO A 504 8.73 57.60 -30.43
CA PRO A 504 8.66 57.40 -31.88
C PRO A 504 9.74 56.50 -32.51
N LEU A 505 9.74 56.47 -33.83
CA LEU A 505 10.58 55.67 -34.73
C LEU A 505 12.01 56.21 -34.91
N GLY A 506 12.95 55.30 -35.22
CA GLY A 506 14.23 55.57 -35.88
C GLY A 506 14.37 54.68 -37.14
N VAL A 507 15.18 55.08 -38.13
CA VAL A 507 15.12 54.53 -39.51
C VAL A 507 16.46 53.98 -40.01
N GLY A 508 16.43 52.83 -40.71
CA GLY A 508 17.54 52.17 -41.43
C GLY A 508 17.37 50.64 -41.34
N ALA A 509 17.12 49.86 -42.39
CA ALA A 509 17.85 49.64 -43.66
C ALA A 509 19.24 48.98 -43.43
N THR A 510 19.64 47.89 -44.11
CA THR A 510 19.16 47.32 -45.39
C THR A 510 19.34 45.78 -45.45
N VAL A 511 18.74 45.12 -46.45
CA VAL A 511 18.83 43.67 -46.75
C VAL A 511 20.19 43.26 -47.33
N ALA A 512 20.70 42.07 -46.97
CA ALA A 512 21.64 41.29 -47.80
C ALA A 512 21.69 39.78 -47.43
N THR A 513 21.29 38.92 -48.36
CA THR A 513 21.61 37.47 -48.49
C THR A 513 21.55 37.12 -49.99
N PRO A 514 22.01 35.93 -50.46
CA PRO A 514 22.94 34.96 -49.88
C PRO A 514 24.20 34.72 -50.76
N HIS A 515 25.08 33.82 -50.31
CA HIS A 515 25.98 32.89 -51.03
C HIS A 515 27.08 32.47 -50.03
N GLU A 516 27.64 31.25 -50.06
CA GLU A 516 27.52 30.16 -51.05
C GLU A 516 26.55 29.05 -50.61
#